data_AF-A0A930MV82-F1
#
_entry.id   AF-A0A930MV82-F1
#
_cell.length_a   1.000
_cell.length_b   1.000
_cell.length_c   1.000
_cell.angle_alpha   90.00
_cell.angle_beta   90.00
_cell.angle_gamma   90.00
#
_symmetry.space_group_name_H-M   'P 1'
#
loop_
_entity.id
_entity.type
_entity.pdbx_description
1 polymer ?
#
loop_
_entity_poly.entity_id
_entity_poly.type
_entity_poly.pdbx_seq_one_letter_code
_entity_poly.pdbx_strand_id
1 'polypeptide(L)'
;MLSNIHHRTLSLLILCTVLLAPSLLLGGCSPIEDTKAPHKDKVLDEYSHAIYWFQWGIRTPLLKEAVDPYEGGKAPLTLEEVMTGLKYSADYSSSYISLELHKFKQKLEKLRADPNIAGVYPDVDKAADDLLSTIDEFDVNAWVWIVYYANYDAIKQKHGAKKLDTDFKFVEGELKRTYEDFSNASYQFLKIIYSHRMELRDYYLNGDTSRKSGPFSDLEHQIDALHYMQDELPLDQTVVEKKIDEINKTMEKLPKDEDFEDLEDYRIAINRYTRAFRSYTTGKITQEELARAYRALLETSMIRYRPSQPKK
;
A
#
# COMPACT_ATOMS: atom_id res chain seq x y z
N MET A 1 -14.25 -48.19 16.16
CA MET A 1 -13.21 -47.50 16.96
C MET A 1 -12.84 -46.25 16.19
N LEU A 2 -13.47 -45.12 16.50
CA LEU A 2 -12.93 -44.07 17.40
C LEU A 2 -11.52 -43.64 16.91
N SER A 3 -11.39 -42.49 16.22
CA SER A 3 -11.26 -41.13 16.81
C SER A 3 -9.76 -40.77 16.88
N ASN A 4 -9.20 -39.61 16.53
CA ASN A 4 -9.71 -38.27 16.28
C ASN A 4 -8.53 -37.36 15.83
N ILE A 5 -8.81 -36.33 14.99
CA ILE A 5 -8.48 -34.90 15.19
C ILE A 5 -6.98 -34.48 15.19
N HIS A 6 -6.44 -33.50 14.42
CA HIS A 6 -6.90 -32.23 13.86
C HIS A 6 -6.26 -31.94 12.48
N HIS A 7 -7.06 -31.80 11.43
CA HIS A 7 -6.73 -30.98 10.25
C HIS A 7 -7.81 -29.89 10.13
N ARG A 8 -7.49 -28.67 10.55
CA ARG A 8 -8.25 -27.40 10.51
C ARG A 8 -7.28 -26.35 11.08
N THR A 9 -6.97 -25.18 10.53
CA THR A 9 -7.58 -24.29 9.52
C THR A 9 -6.51 -23.19 9.29
N LEU A 10 -6.06 -22.88 8.07
CA LEU A 10 -5.11 -21.77 7.84
C LEU A 10 -5.42 -20.91 6.60
N SER A 11 -6.72 -20.69 6.34
CA SER A 11 -7.18 -19.78 5.28
C SER A 11 -8.28 -18.81 5.76
N LEU A 12 -8.33 -18.50 7.06
CA LEU A 12 -9.34 -17.60 7.65
C LEU A 12 -8.77 -16.53 8.62
N LEU A 13 -7.46 -16.31 8.65
CA LEU A 13 -6.84 -15.28 9.49
C LEU A 13 -6.81 -13.88 8.84
N ILE A 14 -7.85 -13.54 8.07
CA ILE A 14 -8.20 -12.16 7.69
C ILE A 14 -9.54 -11.76 8.33
N LEU A 15 -10.26 -12.68 9.00
CA LEU A 15 -11.64 -12.46 9.42
C LEU A 15 -11.93 -12.82 10.90
N CYS A 16 -11.06 -12.48 11.86
CA CYS A 16 -11.36 -12.75 13.30
C CYS A 16 -10.60 -11.92 14.36
N THR A 17 -10.29 -10.64 14.14
CA THR A 17 -9.77 -9.74 15.20
C THR A 17 -10.67 -8.53 15.48
N VAL A 18 -11.98 -8.66 15.22
CA VAL A 18 -12.99 -7.60 15.47
C VAL A 18 -13.37 -7.43 16.95
N LEU A 19 -12.87 -8.24 17.88
CA LEU A 19 -13.24 -8.10 19.30
C LEU A 19 -12.01 -8.16 20.19
N LEU A 20 -11.39 -7.00 20.42
CA LEU A 20 -10.79 -6.51 21.67
C LEU A 20 -9.77 -5.40 21.38
N ALA A 21 -10.26 -4.20 21.16
CA ALA A 21 -9.57 -2.99 21.59
C ALA A 21 -10.62 -2.11 22.29
N PRO A 22 -10.41 -1.70 23.55
CA PRO A 22 -11.31 -0.79 24.24
C PRO A 22 -11.40 0.51 23.44
N SER A 23 -12.60 1.05 23.40
CA SER A 23 -12.90 2.41 22.95
C SER A 23 -12.00 3.43 23.65
N LEU A 24 -10.89 3.79 23.01
CA LEU A 24 -10.21 5.06 23.26
C LEU A 24 -10.98 6.17 22.54
N LEU A 25 -12.21 6.39 23.02
CA LEU A 25 -12.87 7.67 22.95
C LEU A 25 -12.07 8.62 23.83
N LEU A 26 -11.12 9.37 23.27
CA LEU A 26 -10.57 10.61 23.83
C LEU A 26 -9.63 11.21 22.77
N GLY A 27 -10.09 12.23 22.02
CA GLY A 27 -9.16 12.97 21.17
C GLY A 27 -9.71 13.84 20.05
N GLY A 28 -10.79 14.61 20.28
CA GLY A 28 -10.99 15.88 19.58
C GLY A 28 -11.73 15.84 18.24
N CYS A 29 -12.97 16.31 18.27
CA CYS A 29 -13.55 17.04 17.15
C CYS A 29 -12.68 18.27 16.86
N SER A 30 -11.62 18.10 16.06
CA SER A 30 -11.02 19.23 15.36
C SER A 30 -11.85 19.45 14.11
N PRO A 31 -12.35 20.67 13.84
CA PRO A 31 -12.86 20.98 12.52
C PRO A 31 -11.69 20.74 11.55
N ILE A 32 -11.85 19.76 10.66
CA ILE A 32 -10.95 19.58 9.54
C ILE A 32 -11.07 20.89 8.74
N GLU A 33 -10.07 21.75 8.86
CA GLU A 33 -9.89 22.84 7.91
C GLU A 33 -9.75 22.18 6.53
N ASP A 34 -10.63 22.54 5.60
CA ASP A 34 -10.78 21.98 4.24
C ASP A 34 -9.46 21.94 3.42
N THR A 35 -8.39 22.59 3.90
CA THR A 35 -7.05 22.58 3.29
C THR A 35 -6.15 21.44 3.74
N LYS A 36 -6.51 20.64 4.76
CA LYS A 36 -5.66 19.56 5.31
C LYS A 36 -6.02 18.15 4.83
N ALA A 37 -7.25 17.91 4.35
CA ALA A 37 -7.68 16.60 3.85
C ALA A 37 -6.91 16.15 2.58
N PRO A 38 -6.74 16.99 1.53
CA PRO A 38 -5.98 16.63 0.33
C PRO A 38 -4.50 16.31 0.64
N HIS A 39 -4.00 16.86 1.76
CA HIS A 39 -2.64 16.64 2.21
C HIS A 39 -2.45 15.29 2.90
N LYS A 40 -3.43 14.87 3.69
CA LYS A 40 -3.46 13.60 4.42
C LYS A 40 -3.51 12.39 3.48
N ASP A 41 -4.28 12.52 2.42
CA ASP A 41 -4.48 11.48 1.40
C ASP A 41 -3.15 11.12 0.74
N LYS A 42 -2.42 12.15 0.30
CA LYS A 42 -1.10 12.04 -0.31
C LYS A 42 -0.08 11.35 0.61
N VAL A 43 -0.13 11.61 1.92
CA VAL A 43 0.80 10.99 2.89
C VAL A 43 0.64 9.48 2.92
N LEU A 44 -0.61 9.00 3.04
CA LEU A 44 -0.89 7.57 3.11
C LEU A 44 -0.56 6.87 1.79
N ASP A 45 -0.80 7.53 0.66
CA ASP A 45 -0.50 7.00 -0.67
C ASP A 45 1.02 6.87 -0.90
N GLU A 46 1.83 7.84 -0.49
CA GLU A 46 3.29 7.78 -0.62
C GLU A 46 3.89 6.61 0.17
N TYR A 47 3.42 6.39 1.40
CA TYR A 47 3.84 5.26 2.21
C TYR A 47 3.34 3.91 1.66
N SER A 48 2.07 3.84 1.24
CA SER A 48 1.49 2.65 0.60
C SER A 48 2.26 2.28 -0.67
N HIS A 49 2.61 3.26 -1.49
CA HIS A 49 3.38 3.08 -2.70
C HIS A 49 4.80 2.55 -2.41
N ALA A 50 5.47 3.07 -1.38
CA ALA A 50 6.82 2.63 -1.01
C ALA A 50 6.88 1.14 -0.66
N ILE A 51 5.99 0.68 0.22
CA ILE A 51 5.97 -0.73 0.66
C ILE A 51 5.47 -1.67 -0.45
N TYR A 52 4.50 -1.22 -1.24
CA TYR A 52 3.99 -1.94 -2.39
C TYR A 52 5.11 -2.27 -3.40
N TRP A 53 5.90 -1.26 -3.81
CA TRP A 53 6.99 -1.46 -4.76
C TRP A 53 8.11 -2.34 -4.23
N PHE A 54 8.40 -2.24 -2.94
CA PHE A 54 9.36 -3.12 -2.29
C PHE A 54 8.90 -4.59 -2.35
N GLN A 55 7.66 -4.85 -1.95
CA GLN A 55 7.08 -6.19 -1.97
C GLN A 55 7.04 -6.78 -3.38
N TRP A 56 6.68 -5.96 -4.37
CA TRP A 56 6.74 -6.36 -5.78
C TRP A 56 8.17 -6.62 -6.26
N GLY A 57 9.12 -5.75 -5.90
CA GLY A 57 10.53 -5.92 -6.21
C GLY A 57 11.02 -7.29 -5.76
N ILE A 58 10.83 -7.64 -4.48
CA ILE A 58 11.25 -8.96 -3.96
C ILE A 58 10.65 -10.13 -4.75
N ARG A 59 9.41 -10.02 -5.23
CA ARG A 59 8.73 -11.07 -6.01
C ARG A 59 9.17 -11.13 -7.48
N THR A 60 9.63 -10.02 -8.06
CA THR A 60 9.97 -9.90 -9.49
C THR A 60 10.83 -11.05 -10.04
N PRO A 61 11.96 -11.45 -9.43
CA PRO A 61 12.79 -12.53 -9.97
C PRO A 61 12.15 -13.93 -9.82
N LEU A 62 11.10 -14.05 -9.01
CA LEU A 62 10.40 -15.32 -8.74
C LEU A 62 9.27 -15.59 -9.74
N LEU A 63 8.86 -14.58 -10.50
CA LEU A 63 7.74 -14.67 -11.43
C LEU A 63 8.24 -15.26 -12.75
N LYS A 64 7.72 -16.45 -13.12
CA LYS A 64 8.07 -17.17 -14.36
C LYS A 64 7.50 -16.51 -15.62
N GLU A 65 6.44 -15.74 -15.44
CA GLU A 65 5.75 -14.98 -16.47
C GLU A 65 5.67 -13.52 -16.01
N ALA A 66 5.35 -12.60 -16.93
CA ALA A 66 5.03 -11.22 -16.56
C ALA A 66 3.72 -11.21 -15.76
N VAL A 67 3.80 -11.50 -14.47
CA VAL A 67 2.69 -11.33 -13.53
C VAL A 67 2.50 -9.83 -13.32
N ASP A 68 1.25 -9.37 -13.36
CA ASP A 68 0.93 -7.98 -13.05
C ASP A 68 1.55 -7.64 -11.69
N PRO A 69 2.35 -6.56 -11.60
CA PRO A 69 2.96 -6.17 -10.36
C PRO A 69 2.03 -6.16 -9.14
N TYR A 70 0.76 -5.84 -9.36
CA TYR A 70 -0.22 -5.63 -8.29
C TYR A 70 -0.89 -6.89 -7.76
N GLU A 71 -0.79 -8.04 -8.42
CA GLU A 71 -1.13 -9.32 -7.76
C GLU A 71 -0.04 -9.71 -6.75
N GLY A 72 1.20 -9.29 -7.00
CA GLY A 72 2.35 -9.57 -6.15
C GLY A 72 2.50 -8.62 -4.96
N GLY A 73 2.33 -7.30 -5.10
CA GLY A 73 2.75 -6.33 -4.07
C GLY A 73 1.76 -6.01 -2.92
N LYS A 74 0.64 -6.72 -2.78
CA LYS A 74 -0.38 -6.40 -1.75
C LYS A 74 -0.21 -7.15 -0.44
N ALA A 75 0.24 -8.39 -0.53
CA ALA A 75 0.38 -9.25 0.63
C ALA A 75 1.76 -9.04 1.26
N PRO A 76 1.85 -8.94 2.60
CA PRO A 76 3.12 -9.06 3.30
C PRO A 76 3.93 -10.23 2.74
N LEU A 77 5.23 -10.04 2.57
CA LEU A 77 6.12 -11.08 2.08
C LEU A 77 6.11 -12.24 3.07
N THR A 78 5.85 -13.45 2.59
CA THR A 78 5.98 -14.67 3.39
C THR A 78 7.45 -15.06 3.55
N LEU A 79 7.76 -15.84 4.59
CA LEU A 79 9.10 -16.37 4.78
C LEU A 79 9.51 -17.22 3.58
N GLU A 80 8.59 -17.98 2.99
CA GLU A 80 8.86 -18.82 1.83
C GLU A 80 9.27 -18.00 0.59
N GLU A 81 8.56 -16.90 0.31
CA GLU A 81 8.90 -15.98 -0.78
C GLU A 81 10.29 -15.36 -0.56
N VAL A 82 10.57 -14.89 0.65
CA VAL A 82 11.88 -14.33 1.02
C VAL A 82 12.98 -15.38 0.85
N MET A 83 12.80 -16.57 1.41
CA MET A 83 13.78 -17.65 1.30
C MET A 83 14.02 -18.07 -0.15
N THR A 84 12.99 -18.04 -0.99
CA THR A 84 13.12 -18.33 -2.42
C THR A 84 13.93 -17.25 -3.13
N GLY A 85 13.68 -15.98 -2.84
CA GLY A 85 14.47 -14.87 -3.39
C GLY A 85 15.92 -14.85 -2.89
N LEU A 86 16.18 -15.29 -1.65
CA LEU A 86 17.53 -15.40 -1.11
C LEU A 86 18.31 -16.52 -1.81
N LYS A 87 17.67 -17.67 -2.06
CA LYS A 87 18.25 -18.76 -2.87
C LYS A 87 18.60 -18.28 -4.26
N TYR A 88 17.68 -17.58 -4.93
CA TYR A 88 17.96 -16.96 -6.22
C TYR A 88 19.16 -16.02 -6.14
N SER A 89 19.24 -15.17 -5.11
CA SER A 89 20.37 -14.26 -4.93
C SER A 89 21.70 -15.00 -4.79
N ALA A 90 21.72 -16.11 -4.05
CA ALA A 90 22.89 -16.96 -3.89
C ALA A 90 23.29 -17.69 -5.18
N ASP A 91 22.33 -18.34 -5.85
CA ASP A 91 22.57 -19.14 -7.06
C ASP A 91 23.10 -18.30 -8.23
N TYR A 92 22.67 -17.03 -8.31
CA TYR A 92 23.08 -16.10 -9.36
C TYR A 92 24.13 -15.07 -8.90
N SER A 93 24.67 -15.20 -7.67
CA SER A 93 25.63 -14.25 -7.10
C SER A 93 25.17 -12.78 -7.22
N SER A 94 23.88 -12.54 -7.02
CA SER A 94 23.26 -11.22 -7.17
C SER A 94 22.99 -10.59 -5.80
N SER A 95 23.06 -9.26 -5.74
CA SER A 95 22.68 -8.48 -4.55
C SER A 95 21.21 -8.04 -4.59
N TYR A 96 20.35 -8.83 -5.25
CA TYR A 96 19.01 -8.39 -5.63
C TYR A 96 18.15 -7.99 -4.42
N ILE A 97 18.01 -8.88 -3.43
CA ILE A 97 17.21 -8.58 -2.23
C ILE A 97 17.78 -7.39 -1.45
N SER A 98 19.09 -7.34 -1.26
CA SER A 98 19.74 -6.22 -0.57
C SER A 98 19.54 -4.89 -1.32
N LEU A 99 19.52 -4.90 -2.66
CA LEU A 99 19.21 -3.71 -3.46
C LEU A 99 17.77 -3.24 -3.25
N GLU A 100 16.79 -4.14 -3.22
CA GLU A 100 15.39 -3.78 -2.98
C GLU A 100 15.16 -3.30 -1.53
N LEU A 101 15.79 -3.93 -0.53
CA LEU A 101 15.79 -3.45 0.86
C LEU A 101 16.41 -2.06 0.97
N HIS A 102 17.54 -1.82 0.30
CA HIS A 102 18.20 -0.53 0.30
C HIS A 102 17.33 0.58 -0.33
N LYS A 103 16.70 0.31 -1.48
CA LYS A 103 15.76 1.25 -2.11
C LYS A 103 14.58 1.56 -1.20
N PHE A 104 14.03 0.53 -0.54
CA PHE A 104 12.91 0.68 0.38
C PHE A 104 13.28 1.54 1.58
N LYS A 105 14.42 1.25 2.22
CA LYS A 105 14.98 2.04 3.32
C LYS A 105 15.12 3.51 2.93
N GLN A 106 15.80 3.79 1.81
CA GLN A 106 15.99 5.17 1.34
C GLN A 106 14.68 5.90 1.08
N LYS A 107 13.65 5.20 0.56
CA LYS A 107 12.34 5.81 0.32
C LYS A 107 11.65 6.13 1.65
N LEU A 108 11.67 5.23 2.63
CA LEU A 108 11.11 5.50 3.96
C LEU A 108 11.83 6.66 4.66
N GLU A 109 13.16 6.68 4.65
CA GLU A 109 13.95 7.78 5.22
C GLU A 109 13.62 9.13 4.57
N LYS A 110 13.45 9.17 3.24
CA LYS A 110 13.04 10.39 2.51
C LYS A 110 11.65 10.85 2.91
N LEU A 111 10.69 9.92 3.06
CA LEU A 111 9.34 10.26 3.50
C LEU A 111 9.35 10.79 4.94
N ARG A 112 10.13 10.18 5.83
CA ARG A 112 10.31 10.66 7.21
C ARG A 112 10.98 12.03 7.31
N ALA A 113 11.85 12.37 6.35
CA ALA A 113 12.51 13.67 6.31
C ALA A 113 11.70 14.77 5.61
N ASP A 114 10.62 14.44 4.90
CA ASP A 114 9.80 15.42 4.19
C ASP A 114 8.87 16.16 5.18
N PRO A 115 8.99 17.49 5.34
CA PRO A 115 8.13 18.26 6.24
C PRO A 115 6.66 18.30 5.80
N ASN A 116 6.36 17.89 4.57
CA ASN A 116 5.00 17.72 4.05
C ASN A 116 4.46 16.30 4.33
N ILE A 117 5.25 15.42 4.94
CA ILE A 117 4.83 14.05 5.30
C ILE A 117 4.91 13.87 6.81
N ALA A 118 6.06 14.20 7.40
CA ALA A 118 6.32 14.04 8.81
C ALA A 118 5.35 14.88 9.67
N GLY A 119 4.84 14.26 10.73
CA GLY A 119 3.94 14.88 11.70
C GLY A 119 2.47 14.93 11.27
N VAL A 120 2.13 14.60 10.01
CA VAL A 120 0.74 14.54 9.55
C VAL A 120 -0.02 13.40 10.25
N TYR A 121 0.64 12.24 10.41
CA TYR A 121 0.15 11.08 11.14
C TYR A 121 1.25 10.56 12.10
N PRO A 122 1.24 10.98 13.38
CA PRO A 122 2.31 10.64 14.34
C PRO A 122 2.48 9.13 14.60
N ASP A 123 1.40 8.37 14.51
CA ASP A 123 1.38 6.90 14.63
C ASP A 123 1.89 6.19 13.38
N VAL A 124 1.59 6.70 12.18
CA VAL A 124 2.23 6.24 10.92
C VAL A 124 3.73 6.50 10.95
N ASP A 125 4.13 7.69 11.38
CA ASP A 125 5.54 8.07 11.54
C ASP A 125 6.28 7.13 12.48
N LYS A 126 5.69 6.86 13.65
CA LYS A 126 6.26 5.90 14.60
C LYS A 126 6.39 4.51 13.99
N ALA A 127 5.35 4.03 13.29
CA ALA A 127 5.38 2.71 12.68
C ALA A 127 6.41 2.61 11.53
N ALA A 128 6.63 3.70 10.79
CA ALA A 128 7.70 3.80 9.81
C ALA A 128 9.10 3.77 10.47
N ASP A 129 9.27 4.45 11.61
CA ASP A 129 10.52 4.43 12.38
C ASP A 129 10.80 3.03 12.96
N ASP A 130 9.76 2.37 13.50
CA ASP A 130 9.85 0.98 13.99
C ASP A 130 10.24 0.03 12.84
N LEU A 131 9.63 0.17 11.65
CA LEU A 131 9.98 -0.62 10.46
C LEU A 131 11.43 -0.36 10.01
N LEU A 132 11.84 0.90 9.91
CA LEU A 132 13.21 1.30 9.55
C LEU A 132 14.23 0.64 10.47
N SER A 133 13.93 0.53 11.77
CA SER A 133 14.83 -0.06 12.76
C SER A 133 15.12 -1.55 12.54
N THR A 134 14.26 -2.26 11.80
CA THR A 134 14.41 -3.70 11.54
C THR A 134 15.16 -4.02 10.23
N ILE A 135 15.24 -3.05 9.31
CA ILE A 135 15.74 -3.29 7.95
C ILE A 135 17.22 -3.69 7.95
N ASP A 136 18.07 -2.97 8.70
CA ASP A 136 19.52 -3.20 8.66
C ASP A 136 19.89 -4.57 9.23
N GLU A 137 19.25 -4.97 10.32
CA GLU A 137 19.51 -6.27 10.94
C GLU A 137 19.05 -7.42 10.02
N PHE A 138 17.90 -7.26 9.37
CA PHE A 138 17.41 -8.22 8.38
C PHE A 138 18.31 -8.31 7.14
N ASP A 139 18.74 -7.18 6.56
CA ASP A 139 19.60 -7.16 5.38
C ASP A 139 20.97 -7.83 5.65
N VAL A 140 21.58 -7.54 6.81
CA VAL A 140 22.84 -8.18 7.20
C VAL A 140 22.69 -9.69 7.33
N ASN A 141 21.63 -10.17 7.99
CA ASN A 141 21.42 -11.62 8.16
C ASN A 141 21.05 -12.30 6.84
N ALA A 142 20.30 -11.62 5.97
CA ALA A 142 20.03 -12.07 4.60
C ALA A 142 21.33 -12.25 3.80
N TRP A 143 22.23 -11.26 3.86
CA TRP A 143 23.53 -11.33 3.20
C TRP A 143 24.40 -12.46 3.73
N VAL A 144 24.49 -12.62 5.06
CA VAL A 144 25.24 -13.72 5.68
C VAL A 144 24.68 -15.07 5.22
N TRP A 145 23.35 -15.22 5.18
CA TRP A 145 22.72 -16.44 4.71
C TRP A 145 23.03 -16.73 3.24
N ILE A 146 22.95 -15.72 2.35
CA ILE A 146 23.30 -15.85 0.94
C ILE A 146 24.73 -16.38 0.76
N VAL A 147 25.69 -15.78 1.47
CA VAL A 147 27.11 -16.18 1.38
C VAL A 147 27.32 -17.61 1.89
N TYR A 148 26.68 -17.97 3.02
CA TYR A 148 26.77 -19.32 3.57
C TYR A 148 26.16 -20.37 2.63
N TYR A 149 24.97 -20.08 2.08
CA TYR A 149 24.27 -20.97 1.17
C TYR A 149 25.07 -21.19 -0.12
N ALA A 150 25.57 -20.11 -0.75
CA ALA A 150 26.37 -20.20 -1.97
C ALA A 150 27.68 -21.00 -1.80
N ASN A 151 28.24 -21.03 -0.58
CA ASN A 151 29.50 -21.69 -0.28
C ASN A 151 29.33 -23.00 0.50
N TYR A 152 28.11 -23.52 0.64
CA TYR A 152 27.80 -24.64 1.53
C TYR A 152 28.73 -25.84 1.31
N ASP A 153 28.87 -26.31 0.07
CA ASP A 153 29.72 -27.47 -0.26
C ASP A 153 31.21 -27.22 -0.01
N ALA A 154 31.70 -26.01 -0.32
CA ALA A 154 33.10 -25.63 -0.08
C ALA A 154 33.42 -25.61 1.43
N ILE A 155 32.52 -25.04 2.25
CA ILE A 155 32.67 -25.02 3.70
C ILE A 155 32.57 -26.45 4.26
N LYS A 156 31.69 -27.28 3.70
CA LYS A 156 31.51 -28.70 4.09
C LYS A 156 32.80 -29.49 3.91
N GLN A 157 33.47 -29.31 2.77
CA GLN A 157 34.74 -29.97 2.46
C GLN A 157 35.87 -29.54 3.41
N LYS A 158 35.91 -28.25 3.78
CA LYS A 158 36.99 -27.69 4.61
C LYS A 158 36.83 -27.93 6.11
N HIS A 159 35.60 -27.94 6.61
CA HIS A 159 35.31 -27.93 8.06
C HIS A 159 34.53 -29.16 8.56
N GLY A 160 34.10 -30.04 7.66
CA GLY A 160 33.33 -31.24 7.97
C GLY A 160 31.84 -30.96 8.21
N ALA A 161 30.99 -31.94 7.86
CA ALA A 161 29.54 -31.77 7.82
C ALA A 161 28.91 -31.38 9.18
N LYS A 162 29.37 -31.99 10.29
CA LYS A 162 28.75 -31.78 11.61
C LYS A 162 28.85 -30.33 12.12
N LYS A 163 30.00 -29.68 11.91
CA LYS A 163 30.22 -28.29 12.31
C LYS A 163 29.44 -27.35 11.39
N LEU A 164 29.51 -27.58 10.08
CA LEU A 164 28.74 -26.82 9.09
C LEU A 164 27.24 -26.86 9.36
N ASP A 165 26.67 -28.02 9.65
CA ASP A 165 25.22 -28.14 9.91
C ASP A 165 24.79 -27.37 11.16
N THR A 166 25.68 -27.20 12.13
CA THR A 166 25.42 -26.42 13.34
C THR A 166 25.49 -24.92 13.03
N ASP A 167 26.55 -24.48 12.36
CA ASP A 167 26.75 -23.08 11.98
C ASP A 167 25.66 -22.60 11.01
N PHE A 168 25.27 -23.44 10.04
CA PHE A 168 24.22 -23.13 9.08
C PHE A 168 22.84 -23.01 9.75
N LYS A 169 22.52 -23.89 10.70
CA LYS A 169 21.27 -23.78 11.49
C LYS A 169 21.21 -22.50 12.32
N PHE A 170 22.35 -22.07 12.86
CA PHE A 170 22.42 -20.79 13.58
C PHE A 170 22.15 -19.62 12.64
N VAL A 171 22.82 -19.56 11.48
CA VAL A 171 22.60 -18.52 10.46
C VAL A 171 21.15 -18.50 9.97
N GLU A 172 20.56 -19.67 9.70
CA GLU A 172 19.15 -19.76 9.30
C GLU A 172 18.20 -19.34 10.43
N GLY A 173 18.54 -19.63 11.68
CA GLY A 173 17.77 -19.20 12.86
C GLY A 173 17.76 -17.68 13.03
N GLU A 174 18.92 -17.03 12.94
CA GLU A 174 19.03 -15.57 13.03
C GLU A 174 18.33 -14.87 11.85
N LEU A 175 18.44 -15.41 10.64
CA LEU A 175 17.68 -14.91 9.50
C LEU A 175 16.17 -15.00 9.74
N LYS A 176 15.66 -16.12 10.23
CA LYS A 176 14.21 -16.28 10.50
C LYS A 176 13.74 -15.31 11.57
N ARG A 177 14.49 -15.16 12.67
CA ARG A 177 14.17 -14.21 13.73
C ARG A 177 14.10 -12.77 13.19
N THR A 178 15.13 -12.33 12.46
CA THR A 178 15.18 -10.97 11.93
C THR A 178 14.14 -10.70 10.84
N TYR A 179 13.82 -11.72 10.03
CA TYR A 179 12.67 -11.67 9.14
C TYR A 179 11.35 -11.53 9.91
N GLU A 180 11.15 -12.26 11.01
CA GLU A 180 9.94 -12.16 11.82
C GLU A 180 9.79 -10.75 12.42
N ASP A 181 10.88 -10.17 12.94
CA ASP A 181 10.90 -8.80 13.45
C ASP A 181 10.52 -7.79 12.34
N PHE A 182 11.16 -7.89 11.18
CA PHE A 182 10.86 -7.06 10.00
C PHE A 182 9.42 -7.22 9.50
N SER A 183 8.95 -8.47 9.40
CA SER A 183 7.61 -8.82 8.92
C SER A 183 6.53 -8.29 9.86
N ASN A 184 6.75 -8.42 11.17
CA ASN A 184 5.85 -7.88 12.19
C ASN A 184 5.78 -6.35 12.12
N ALA A 185 6.91 -5.65 12.03
CA ALA A 185 6.92 -4.20 11.90
C ALA A 185 6.23 -3.73 10.61
N SER A 186 6.50 -4.42 9.49
CA SER A 186 5.88 -4.18 8.18
C SER A 186 4.36 -4.37 8.23
N TYR A 187 3.89 -5.41 8.92
CA TYR A 187 2.46 -5.65 9.14
C TYR A 187 1.80 -4.54 9.98
N GLN A 188 2.42 -4.11 11.09
CA GLN A 188 1.85 -3.04 11.91
C GLN A 188 1.79 -1.71 11.13
N PHE A 189 2.82 -1.41 10.35
CA PHE A 189 2.87 -0.23 9.50
C PHE A 189 1.72 -0.21 8.48
N LEU A 190 1.53 -1.31 7.74
CA LEU A 190 0.41 -1.45 6.80
C LEU A 190 -0.95 -1.35 7.48
N LYS A 191 -1.10 -1.96 8.66
CA LYS A 191 -2.34 -1.95 9.43
C LYS A 191 -2.75 -0.53 9.83
N ILE A 192 -1.81 0.29 10.28
CA ILE A 192 -2.07 1.69 10.68
C ILE A 192 -2.45 2.53 9.46
N ILE A 193 -1.70 2.40 8.35
CA ILE A 193 -2.04 3.09 7.09
C ILE A 193 -3.45 2.74 6.64
N TYR A 194 -3.78 1.45 6.64
CA TYR A 194 -5.10 0.98 6.25
C TYR A 194 -6.20 1.55 7.15
N SER A 195 -5.98 1.59 8.47
CA SER A 195 -6.93 2.20 9.41
C SER A 195 -7.26 3.65 9.04
N HIS A 196 -6.26 4.48 8.74
CA HIS A 196 -6.52 5.86 8.33
C HIS A 196 -7.17 5.98 6.95
N ARG A 197 -6.85 5.08 6.00
CA ARG A 197 -7.55 5.03 4.71
C ARG A 197 -9.04 4.75 4.91
N MET A 198 -9.40 3.90 5.87
CA MET A 198 -10.80 3.63 6.23
C MET A 198 -11.47 4.81 6.93
N GLU A 199 -10.75 5.56 7.77
CA GLU A 199 -11.26 6.81 8.36
C GLU A 199 -11.55 7.87 7.28
N LEU A 200 -10.65 8.01 6.29
CA LEU A 200 -10.85 8.90 5.15
C LEU A 200 -12.03 8.46 4.29
N ARG A 201 -12.15 7.15 4.02
CA ARG A 201 -13.34 6.60 3.35
C ARG A 201 -14.62 7.05 4.04
N ASP A 202 -14.72 6.85 5.35
CA ASP A 202 -15.91 7.16 6.12
C ASP A 202 -16.19 8.66 6.16
N TYR A 203 -15.13 9.47 6.23
CA TYR A 203 -15.18 10.93 6.11
C TYR A 203 -15.74 11.36 4.76
N TYR A 204 -15.21 10.87 3.64
CA TYR A 204 -15.66 11.24 2.30
C TYR A 204 -17.04 10.66 1.94
N LEU A 205 -17.43 9.55 2.57
CA LEU A 205 -18.75 8.95 2.41
C LEU A 205 -19.87 9.72 3.12
N ASN A 206 -19.60 10.16 4.34
CA ASN A 206 -20.62 10.69 5.25
C ASN A 206 -20.42 12.18 5.59
N GLY A 207 -19.34 12.80 5.11
CA GLY A 207 -19.00 14.19 5.35
C GLY A 207 -20.06 15.13 4.80
N ASP A 208 -20.34 16.19 5.55
CA ASP A 208 -21.32 17.19 5.17
C ASP A 208 -20.78 18.09 4.05
N THR A 209 -21.19 17.82 2.80
CA THR A 209 -20.89 18.66 1.64
C THR A 209 -21.78 19.91 1.56
N SER A 210 -22.65 20.18 2.55
CA SER A 210 -23.59 21.32 2.51
C SER A 210 -22.92 22.71 2.54
N ARG A 211 -21.60 22.77 2.69
CA ARG A 211 -20.83 24.00 2.87
C ARG A 211 -20.53 24.72 1.56
N LYS A 212 -21.56 25.25 0.86
CA LYS A 212 -21.42 26.07 -0.38
C LYS A 212 -20.25 25.61 -1.30
N SER A 213 -20.11 24.31 -1.53
CA SER A 213 -19.17 23.77 -2.51
C SER A 213 -19.79 23.90 -3.89
N GLY A 214 -18.98 24.29 -4.87
CA GLY A 214 -19.37 24.23 -6.28
C GLY A 214 -19.28 22.80 -6.81
N PRO A 215 -19.83 22.52 -8.01
CA PRO A 215 -19.85 21.16 -8.58
C PRO A 215 -18.45 20.53 -8.76
N PHE A 216 -17.41 21.34 -8.90
CA PHE A 216 -16.02 20.84 -8.93
C PHE A 216 -15.56 20.27 -7.58
N SER A 217 -15.85 20.96 -6.48
CA SER A 217 -15.45 20.53 -5.12
C SER A 217 -16.28 19.32 -4.65
N ASP A 218 -17.56 19.26 -5.05
CA ASP A 218 -18.39 18.08 -4.85
C ASP A 218 -17.84 16.86 -5.59
N LEU A 219 -17.39 17.04 -6.84
CA LEU A 219 -16.78 15.96 -7.62
C LEU A 219 -15.50 15.44 -6.99
N GLU A 220 -14.61 16.32 -6.53
CA GLU A 220 -13.37 15.95 -5.83
C GLU A 220 -13.68 15.04 -4.63
N HIS A 221 -14.55 15.48 -3.73
CA HIS A 221 -14.97 14.66 -2.58
C HIS A 221 -15.60 13.32 -2.96
N GLN A 222 -16.42 13.29 -4.02
CA GLN A 222 -17.05 12.06 -4.48
C GLN A 222 -16.05 11.08 -5.12
N ILE A 223 -15.05 11.62 -5.85
CA ILE A 223 -13.95 10.85 -6.43
C ILE A 223 -13.07 10.27 -5.33
N ASP A 224 -12.73 11.04 -4.30
CA ASP A 224 -11.96 10.58 -3.15
C ASP A 224 -12.72 9.51 -2.37
N ALA A 225 -14.02 9.71 -2.14
CA ALA A 225 -14.88 8.69 -1.53
C ALA A 225 -14.82 7.37 -2.31
N LEU A 226 -14.94 7.44 -3.64
CA LEU A 226 -14.84 6.27 -4.50
C LEU A 226 -13.43 5.65 -4.42
N HIS A 227 -12.37 6.46 -4.44
CA HIS A 227 -11.00 5.99 -4.31
C HIS A 227 -10.80 5.15 -3.05
N TYR A 228 -11.21 5.64 -1.89
CA TYR A 228 -11.00 4.91 -0.64
C TYR A 228 -11.90 3.69 -0.46
N MET A 229 -13.01 3.56 -1.21
CA MET A 229 -13.81 2.33 -1.21
C MET A 229 -13.02 1.11 -1.72
N GLN A 230 -11.96 1.32 -2.53
CA GLN A 230 -11.18 0.21 -3.09
C GLN A 230 -10.48 -0.64 -2.01
N ASP A 231 -10.33 -0.08 -0.82
CA ASP A 231 -9.67 -0.69 0.33
C ASP A 231 -10.62 -1.60 1.12
N GLU A 232 -11.94 -1.51 0.92
CA GLU A 232 -12.92 -2.34 1.63
C GLU A 232 -12.98 -3.78 1.09
N LEU A 233 -13.00 -4.76 1.98
CA LEU A 233 -13.13 -6.18 1.62
C LEU A 233 -14.16 -6.89 2.50
N PRO A 234 -15.26 -7.44 1.93
CA PRO A 234 -15.67 -7.33 0.53
C PRO A 234 -16.23 -5.94 0.19
N LEU A 235 -16.00 -5.46 -1.05
CA LEU A 235 -16.61 -4.23 -1.55
C LEU A 235 -18.14 -4.31 -1.56
N ASP A 236 -18.81 -3.27 -1.07
CA ASP A 236 -20.26 -3.12 -1.25
C ASP A 236 -20.56 -2.51 -2.62
N GLN A 237 -20.94 -3.36 -3.58
CA GLN A 237 -21.26 -2.94 -4.94
C GLN A 237 -22.42 -1.93 -5.00
N THR A 238 -23.37 -1.99 -4.06
CA THR A 238 -24.50 -1.05 -4.02
C THR A 238 -24.02 0.34 -3.65
N VAL A 239 -23.11 0.43 -2.67
CA VAL A 239 -22.51 1.71 -2.24
C VAL A 239 -21.63 2.29 -3.36
N VAL A 240 -20.83 1.45 -4.03
CA VAL A 240 -19.98 1.86 -5.15
C VAL A 240 -20.82 2.42 -6.30
N GLU A 241 -21.86 1.71 -6.76
CA GLU A 241 -22.70 2.19 -7.87
C GLU A 241 -23.46 3.46 -7.50
N LYS A 242 -23.96 3.56 -6.25
CA LYS A 242 -24.57 4.79 -5.75
C LYS A 242 -23.60 5.97 -5.83
N LYS A 243 -22.33 5.77 -5.45
CA LYS A 243 -21.31 6.83 -5.51
C LYS A 243 -20.97 7.21 -6.95
N ILE A 244 -20.87 6.25 -7.86
CA ILE A 244 -20.67 6.53 -9.30
C ILE A 244 -21.85 7.32 -9.88
N ASP A 245 -23.09 7.01 -9.49
CA ASP A 245 -24.27 7.76 -9.90
C ASP A 245 -24.27 9.21 -9.38
N GLU A 246 -23.80 9.43 -8.14
CA GLU A 246 -23.60 10.77 -7.57
C GLU A 246 -22.55 11.56 -8.38
N ILE A 247 -21.43 10.94 -8.74
CA ILE A 247 -20.40 11.52 -9.61
C ILE A 247 -21.00 11.94 -10.95
N ASN A 248 -21.74 11.05 -11.62
CA ASN A 248 -22.37 11.32 -12.91
C ASN A 248 -23.34 12.52 -12.84
N LYS A 249 -24.21 12.55 -11.81
CA LYS A 249 -25.14 13.68 -11.59
C LYS A 249 -24.43 14.99 -11.30
N THR A 250 -23.28 14.96 -10.64
CA THR A 250 -22.51 16.17 -10.34
C THR A 250 -21.75 16.65 -11.58
N MET A 251 -21.23 15.74 -12.40
CA MET A 251 -20.65 16.07 -13.70
C MET A 251 -21.65 16.79 -14.61
N GLU A 252 -22.93 16.41 -14.62
CA GLU A 252 -23.97 17.10 -15.42
C GLU A 252 -24.16 18.57 -15.03
N LYS A 253 -23.79 18.96 -13.80
CA LYS A 253 -23.90 20.33 -13.29
C LYS A 253 -22.67 21.20 -13.57
N LEU A 254 -21.60 20.61 -14.08
CA LEU A 254 -20.42 21.36 -14.49
C LEU A 254 -20.77 22.31 -15.65
N PRO A 255 -20.11 23.49 -15.74
CA PRO A 255 -20.32 24.43 -16.83
C PRO A 255 -20.05 23.80 -18.20
N LYS A 256 -20.46 24.48 -19.26
CA LYS A 256 -20.14 24.06 -20.63
C LYS A 256 -18.74 24.53 -21.00
N ASP A 257 -18.12 23.83 -21.95
CA ASP A 257 -16.68 23.95 -22.30
C ASP A 257 -16.22 25.36 -22.71
N GLU A 258 -17.16 26.25 -23.04
CA GLU A 258 -16.88 27.64 -23.43
C GLU A 258 -16.14 28.45 -22.34
N ASP A 259 -16.25 28.06 -21.07
CA ASP A 259 -15.64 28.77 -19.94
C ASP A 259 -14.33 28.15 -19.42
N PHE A 260 -13.97 26.93 -19.86
CA PHE A 260 -12.83 26.17 -19.32
C PHE A 260 -12.16 25.28 -20.37
N GLU A 261 -10.96 25.70 -20.80
CA GLU A 261 -10.00 24.85 -21.52
C GLU A 261 -9.72 23.61 -20.63
N ASP A 262 -9.78 22.41 -21.19
CA ASP A 262 -9.58 21.09 -20.52
C ASP A 262 -10.78 20.47 -19.77
N LEU A 263 -11.97 21.09 -19.78
CA LEU A 263 -13.14 20.53 -19.08
C LEU A 263 -13.62 19.19 -19.67
N GLU A 264 -13.60 19.05 -20.98
CA GLU A 264 -13.99 17.81 -21.66
C GLU A 264 -12.99 16.68 -21.38
N ASP A 265 -11.69 16.98 -21.34
CA ASP A 265 -10.65 16.01 -20.96
C ASP A 265 -10.83 15.53 -19.52
N TYR A 266 -11.21 16.43 -18.61
CA TYR A 266 -11.55 16.07 -17.23
C TYR A 266 -12.78 15.14 -17.16
N ARG A 267 -13.85 15.44 -17.92
CA ARG A 267 -15.03 14.55 -18.02
C ARG A 267 -14.66 13.18 -18.55
N ILE A 268 -13.84 13.11 -19.60
CA ILE A 268 -13.34 11.86 -20.18
C ILE A 268 -12.55 11.06 -19.14
N ALA A 269 -11.68 11.72 -18.37
CA ALA A 269 -10.89 11.09 -17.34
C ALA A 269 -11.75 10.53 -16.19
N ILE A 270 -12.77 11.27 -15.72
CA ILE A 270 -13.71 10.77 -14.70
C ILE A 270 -14.45 9.54 -15.22
N ASN A 271 -14.96 9.59 -16.45
CA ASN A 271 -15.65 8.46 -17.08
C ASN A 271 -14.75 7.22 -17.22
N ARG A 272 -13.47 7.43 -17.53
CA ARG A 272 -12.47 6.36 -17.59
C ARG A 272 -12.25 5.76 -16.20
N TYR A 273 -12.10 6.60 -15.17
CA TYR A 273 -11.87 6.15 -13.80
C TYR A 273 -13.07 5.37 -13.24
N THR A 274 -14.29 5.88 -13.37
CA THR A 274 -15.50 5.17 -12.88
C THR A 274 -15.71 3.84 -13.60
N ARG A 275 -15.40 3.76 -14.91
CA ARG A 275 -15.42 2.50 -15.66
C ARG A 275 -14.35 1.53 -15.17
N ALA A 276 -13.14 2.02 -14.91
CA ALA A 276 -12.08 1.20 -14.33
C ALA A 276 -12.51 0.66 -12.96
N PHE A 277 -13.12 1.49 -12.11
CA PHE A 277 -13.62 1.07 -10.80
C PHE A 277 -14.63 -0.08 -10.91
N ARG A 278 -15.59 0.00 -11.85
CA ARG A 278 -16.53 -1.10 -12.13
C ARG A 278 -15.86 -2.38 -12.62
N SER A 279 -14.82 -2.25 -13.44
CA SER A 279 -14.03 -3.40 -13.86
C SER A 279 -13.27 -4.01 -12.67
N TYR A 280 -12.76 -3.18 -11.76
CA TYR A 280 -12.06 -3.63 -10.56
C TYR A 280 -12.99 -4.39 -9.62
N THR A 281 -14.20 -3.87 -9.35
CA THR A 281 -15.18 -4.56 -8.50
C THR A 281 -15.64 -5.91 -9.04
N THR A 282 -15.50 -6.13 -10.35
CA THR A 282 -15.80 -7.41 -11.00
C THR A 282 -14.57 -8.29 -11.23
N GLY A 283 -13.40 -7.88 -10.72
CA GLY A 283 -12.13 -8.62 -10.84
C GLY A 283 -11.56 -8.64 -12.26
N LYS A 284 -12.03 -7.77 -13.16
CA LYS A 284 -11.58 -7.71 -14.57
C LYS A 284 -10.28 -6.96 -14.76
N ILE A 285 -9.96 -6.05 -13.83
CA ILE A 285 -8.71 -5.29 -13.83
C ILE A 285 -8.09 -5.34 -12.45
N THR A 286 -6.78 -5.12 -12.38
CA THR A 286 -6.04 -5.08 -11.12
C THR A 286 -6.18 -3.72 -10.43
N GLN A 287 -5.74 -3.64 -9.17
CA GLN A 287 -5.69 -2.37 -8.45
C GLN A 287 -4.67 -1.38 -9.07
N GLU A 288 -3.63 -1.86 -9.79
CA GLU A 288 -2.73 -0.97 -10.55
C GLU A 288 -3.47 -0.27 -11.65
N GLU A 289 -4.27 -1.02 -12.41
CA GLU A 289 -4.98 -0.50 -13.56
C GLU A 289 -6.01 0.52 -13.10
N LEU A 290 -6.62 0.29 -11.93
CA LEU A 290 -7.43 1.27 -11.22
C LEU A 290 -6.60 2.49 -10.77
N ALA A 291 -5.46 2.28 -10.12
CA ALA A 291 -4.58 3.36 -9.64
C ALA A 291 -4.02 4.20 -10.80
N ARG A 292 -3.74 3.60 -11.94
CA ARG A 292 -3.32 4.28 -13.17
C ARG A 292 -4.45 5.12 -13.75
N ALA A 293 -5.68 4.59 -13.76
CA ALA A 293 -6.84 5.38 -14.16
C ALA A 293 -7.06 6.56 -13.20
N TYR A 294 -6.84 6.36 -11.90
CA TYR A 294 -6.89 7.42 -10.89
C TYR A 294 -5.80 8.48 -11.08
N ARG A 295 -4.54 8.08 -11.30
CA ARG A 295 -3.43 9.01 -11.59
C ARG A 295 -3.69 9.84 -12.85
N ALA A 296 -4.19 9.21 -13.92
CA ALA A 296 -4.57 9.93 -15.15
C ALA A 296 -5.70 10.95 -14.90
N LEU A 297 -6.64 10.64 -14.00
CA LEU A 297 -7.65 11.60 -13.54
C LEU A 297 -7.05 12.75 -12.74
N LEU A 298 -6.12 12.48 -11.83
CA LEU A 298 -5.42 13.54 -11.08
C LEU A 298 -4.58 14.45 -11.99
N GLU A 299 -4.00 13.91 -13.06
CA GLU A 299 -3.23 14.67 -14.06
C GLU A 299 -4.09 15.60 -14.92
N THR A 300 -5.35 15.25 -15.14
CA THR A 300 -6.35 16.06 -15.89
C THR A 300 -7.17 16.96 -14.98
N SER A 301 -7.00 16.85 -13.66
CA SER A 301 -7.78 17.62 -12.71
C SER A 301 -7.50 19.13 -12.81
N MET A 302 -8.58 19.91 -12.84
CA MET A 302 -8.55 21.39 -12.84
C MET A 302 -7.99 21.98 -11.52
N ILE A 303 -7.49 21.14 -10.61
CA ILE A 303 -6.88 21.50 -9.31
C ILE A 303 -5.67 22.45 -9.50
N ARG A 304 -5.13 22.61 -10.72
CA ARG A 304 -4.07 23.58 -11.04
C ARG A 304 -4.53 24.90 -11.67
N TYR A 305 -5.82 25.12 -11.93
CA TYR A 305 -6.27 26.38 -12.54
C TYR A 305 -6.53 27.46 -11.48
N ARG A 306 -5.47 28.25 -11.21
CA ARG A 306 -5.60 29.55 -10.54
C ARG A 306 -6.48 30.44 -11.43
N PRO A 307 -7.59 31.02 -10.94
CA PRO A 307 -8.38 31.91 -11.79
C PRO A 307 -7.47 33.05 -12.25
N SER A 308 -7.29 33.15 -13.57
CA SER A 308 -6.61 34.27 -14.18
C SER A 308 -7.36 35.52 -13.77
N GLN A 309 -6.66 36.46 -13.12
CA GLN A 309 -7.28 37.71 -12.69
C GLN A 309 -7.94 38.37 -13.90
N PRO A 310 -9.14 38.96 -13.74
CA PRO A 310 -9.80 39.64 -14.83
C PRO A 310 -8.89 40.76 -15.33
N LYS A 311 -8.56 40.71 -16.63
CA LYS A 311 -7.88 41.82 -17.31
C LYS A 311 -8.80 43.05 -17.19
N LYS A 312 -8.31 44.09 -16.53
CA LYS A 312 -8.91 45.43 -16.53
C LYS A 312 -8.77 46.07 -17.91
#